data_AF-B4P101-F1
#
_entry.id   AF-B4P101-F1
#
_cell.length_a   1.000
_cell.length_b   1.000
_cell.length_c   1.000
_cell.angle_alpha   90.00
_cell.angle_beta   90.00
_cell.angle_gamma   90.00
#
_symmetry.space_group_name_H-M   'P 1'
#
loop_
_entity.id
_entity.type
_entity.pdbx_description
1 polymer ?
#
loop_
_entity_poly.entity_id
_entity_poly.type
_entity_poly.pdbx_seq_one_letter_code
_entity_poly.pdbx_strand_id
1 'polypeptide(L)'
;MKMADGSTILRRNRPGTKSKDFCRWPDEPLEEMDSTLAVQQYIQQLIKRDPSNVELILSMPEAQDEGVWKYEHLRQFCMELNGLAVRLQKECSPSTCTQMTATDQWIFLCAAHKTPKECPAIDYTRHTLDGAACLLNSNKYFPSRVSIKESSVTKLGSVCRRVYRIFSHAYFHHRRIFDEFEAETYLCHRFTHFVTKYNLMSKENLIVPINVGENAAPGESEA
;
A
#
# COMPACT_ATOMS: atom_id res chain seq x y z
N MET A 1 23.52 -41.54 -3.28
CA MET A 1 23.61 -40.88 -1.96
C MET A 1 23.74 -39.38 -2.23
N LYS A 2 22.61 -38.65 -2.28
CA LYS A 2 22.64 -37.19 -2.45
C LYS A 2 22.77 -36.56 -1.07
N MET A 3 23.80 -35.76 -0.89
CA MET A 3 24.04 -34.99 0.34
C MET A 3 22.84 -34.08 0.61
N ALA A 4 22.03 -34.42 1.61
CA ALA A 4 21.06 -33.52 2.21
C ALA A 4 21.79 -32.74 3.29
N ASP A 5 22.53 -31.70 2.90
CA ASP A 5 23.13 -30.74 3.83
C ASP A 5 22.83 -29.31 3.39
N GLY A 6 21.53 -29.00 3.40
CA GLY A 6 21.04 -27.62 3.38
C GLY A 6 20.21 -27.44 4.64
N SER A 7 20.78 -26.78 5.65
CA SER A 7 20.03 -26.33 6.83
C SER A 7 18.78 -25.57 6.35
N THR A 8 17.60 -26.15 6.47
CA THR A 8 16.33 -25.49 6.14
C THR A 8 16.23 -24.17 6.91
N ILE A 9 16.25 -23.04 6.20
CA ILE A 9 16.17 -21.72 6.82
C ILE A 9 14.73 -21.50 7.28
N LEU A 10 14.48 -21.71 8.57
CA LEU A 10 13.18 -21.41 9.18
C LEU A 10 13.00 -19.90 9.32
N ARG A 11 12.17 -19.31 8.44
CA ARG A 11 11.79 -17.88 8.45
C ARG A 11 10.79 -17.57 9.58
N ARG A 12 11.20 -17.77 10.84
CA ARG A 12 10.39 -17.57 12.04
C ARG A 12 11.15 -16.75 13.08
N ASN A 13 10.47 -15.76 13.67
CA ASN A 13 10.99 -15.07 14.86
C ASN A 13 10.86 -16.00 16.08
N ARG A 14 11.96 -16.20 16.81
CA ARG A 14 11.96 -17.01 18.03
C ARG A 14 11.46 -16.17 19.21
N PRO A 15 10.88 -16.78 20.26
CA PRO A 15 10.60 -16.07 21.50
C PRO A 15 11.87 -15.36 22.00
N GLY A 16 11.76 -14.08 22.31
CA GLY A 16 12.90 -13.26 22.73
C GLY A 16 13.76 -12.66 21.60
N THR A 17 13.40 -12.84 20.32
CA THR A 17 14.04 -12.13 19.21
C THR A 17 13.99 -10.61 19.44
N LYS A 18 15.16 -9.96 19.44
CA LYS A 18 15.26 -8.51 19.61
C LYS A 18 14.62 -7.80 18.42
N SER A 19 14.10 -6.60 18.64
CA SER A 19 13.49 -5.78 17.58
C SER A 19 14.42 -5.63 16.36
N LYS A 20 15.73 -5.43 16.58
CA LYS A 20 16.73 -5.34 15.51
C LYS A 20 16.88 -6.60 14.65
N ASP A 21 16.57 -7.77 15.21
CA ASP A 21 16.71 -9.08 14.57
C ASP A 21 15.35 -9.61 14.06
N PHE A 22 14.27 -8.87 14.31
CA PHE A 22 12.91 -9.25 13.95
C PHE A 22 12.73 -9.28 12.43
N CYS A 23 12.32 -10.44 11.90
CA CYS A 23 12.17 -10.69 10.48
C CYS A 23 13.44 -10.50 9.63
N ARG A 24 14.64 -10.55 10.24
CA ARG A 24 15.94 -10.50 9.54
C ARG A 24 16.42 -11.89 9.12
N TRP A 25 15.61 -12.56 8.31
CA TRP A 25 16.02 -13.80 7.65
C TRP A 25 16.73 -13.48 6.34
N PRO A 26 17.61 -14.36 5.84
CA PRO A 26 18.16 -14.22 4.49
C PRO A 26 17.06 -14.05 3.44
N ASP A 27 17.40 -13.32 2.38
CA ASP A 27 16.54 -13.16 1.22
C ASP A 27 16.39 -14.51 0.50
N GLU A 28 15.18 -14.79 0.05
CA GLU A 28 14.81 -15.98 -0.71
C GLU A 28 14.29 -15.52 -2.08
N PRO A 29 14.68 -16.16 -3.20
CA PRO A 29 14.08 -15.92 -4.51
C PRO A 29 12.59 -16.22 -4.50
N LEU A 30 11.80 -15.49 -5.30
CA LEU A 30 10.35 -15.69 -5.34
C LEU A 30 9.99 -17.12 -5.79
N GLU A 31 10.79 -17.71 -6.67
CA GLU A 31 10.62 -19.05 -7.24
C GLU A 31 10.79 -20.17 -6.20
N GLU A 32 11.54 -19.90 -5.13
CA GLU A 32 11.78 -20.85 -4.03
C GLU A 32 10.74 -20.71 -2.91
N MET A 33 9.90 -19.67 -2.94
CA MET A 33 8.87 -19.44 -1.93
C MET A 33 7.65 -20.34 -2.16
N ASP A 34 7.61 -21.48 -1.45
CA ASP A 34 6.45 -22.37 -1.44
C ASP A 34 5.36 -21.91 -0.45
N SER A 35 4.66 -20.82 -0.80
CA SER A 35 3.57 -20.28 0.01
C SER A 35 2.51 -19.56 -0.81
N THR A 36 1.24 -19.64 -0.38
CA THR A 36 0.16 -18.79 -0.91
C THR A 36 0.37 -17.29 -0.61
N LEU A 37 1.37 -16.96 0.21
CA LEU A 37 1.79 -15.60 0.55
C LEU A 37 3.12 -15.20 -0.11
N ALA A 38 3.65 -16.00 -1.04
CA ALA A 38 4.96 -15.78 -1.66
C ALA A 38 5.13 -14.34 -2.19
N VAL A 39 4.16 -13.84 -2.98
CA VAL A 39 4.21 -12.47 -3.51
C VAL A 39 4.21 -11.42 -2.40
N GLN A 40 3.38 -11.61 -1.37
CA GLN A 40 3.35 -10.71 -0.20
C GLN A 40 4.70 -10.72 0.53
N GLN A 41 5.29 -11.90 0.73
CA GLN A 41 6.58 -12.08 1.41
C GLN A 41 7.72 -11.45 0.60
N TYR A 42 7.71 -11.62 -0.71
CA TYR A 42 8.67 -11.03 -1.63
C TYR A 42 8.61 -9.49 -1.60
N ILE A 43 7.41 -8.91 -1.71
CA ILE A 43 7.24 -7.45 -1.60
C ILE A 43 7.76 -6.95 -0.24
N GLN A 44 7.43 -7.64 0.86
CA GLN A 44 7.91 -7.28 2.20
C GLN A 44 9.44 -7.42 2.34
N GLN A 45 10.04 -8.39 1.67
CA GLN A 45 11.49 -8.58 1.63
C GLN A 45 12.16 -7.39 0.93
N LEU A 46 11.66 -6.99 -0.25
CA LEU A 46 12.18 -5.84 -0.99
C LEU A 46 12.06 -4.54 -0.19
N ILE A 47 10.90 -4.30 0.44
CA ILE A 47 10.67 -3.12 1.29
C ILE A 47 11.63 -3.10 2.49
N LYS A 48 11.87 -4.25 3.14
CA LYS A 48 12.80 -4.33 4.28
C LYS A 48 14.24 -4.11 3.87
N ARG A 49 14.62 -4.54 2.66
CA ARG A 49 15.97 -4.38 2.13
C ARG A 49 16.27 -2.91 1.91
N ASP A 50 15.40 -2.21 1.19
CA ASP A 50 15.53 -0.78 0.95
C ASP A 50 14.16 -0.18 0.58
N PRO A 51 13.46 0.50 1.51
CA PRO A 51 12.15 1.07 1.24
C PRO A 51 12.19 2.23 0.23
N SER A 52 13.36 2.84 0.01
CA SER A 52 13.56 3.97 -0.91
C SER A 52 13.69 3.53 -2.37
N ASN A 53 14.03 2.26 -2.62
CA ASN A 53 14.21 1.72 -3.96
C ASN A 53 12.86 1.33 -4.59
N VAL A 54 12.08 2.35 -4.93
CA VAL A 54 10.71 2.23 -5.45
C VAL A 54 10.66 1.45 -6.77
N GLU A 55 11.61 1.69 -7.66
CA GLU A 55 11.69 0.99 -8.94
C GLU A 55 11.83 -0.52 -8.75
N LEU A 56 12.72 -0.94 -7.85
CA LEU A 56 12.93 -2.34 -7.55
C LEU A 56 11.74 -2.98 -6.84
N ILE A 57 11.13 -2.28 -5.88
CA ILE A 57 9.95 -2.77 -5.15
C ILE A 57 8.76 -2.98 -6.08
N LEU A 58 8.58 -2.11 -7.08
CA LEU A 58 7.45 -2.14 -8.01
C LEU A 58 7.76 -2.87 -9.32
N SER A 59 8.96 -3.42 -9.48
CA SER A 59 9.33 -4.24 -10.64
C SER A 59 8.77 -5.65 -10.47
N MET A 60 7.76 -5.96 -11.28
CA MET A 60 7.09 -7.26 -11.26
C MET A 60 7.99 -8.32 -11.93
N PRO A 61 8.23 -9.48 -11.29
CA PRO A 61 8.91 -10.60 -11.94
C PRO A 61 8.15 -11.10 -13.18
N GLU A 62 8.86 -11.52 -14.24
CA GLU A 62 8.27 -11.85 -15.54
C GLU A 62 7.21 -12.96 -15.49
N ALA A 63 7.38 -13.95 -14.61
CA ALA A 63 6.46 -15.08 -14.48
C ALA A 63 5.20 -14.77 -13.65
N GLN A 64 5.07 -13.55 -13.09
CA GLN A 64 4.03 -13.22 -12.14
C GLN A 64 2.77 -12.65 -12.81
N ASP A 65 1.60 -13.05 -12.32
CA ASP A 65 0.32 -12.45 -12.72
C ASP A 65 0.19 -11.01 -12.21
N GLU A 66 -0.13 -10.09 -13.13
CA GLU A 66 -0.27 -8.66 -12.84
C GLU A 66 -1.44 -8.37 -11.88
N GLY A 67 -2.53 -9.15 -11.95
CA GLY A 67 -3.67 -9.04 -11.04
C GLY A 67 -3.29 -9.34 -9.60
N VAL A 68 -2.56 -10.44 -9.37
CA VAL A 68 -1.98 -10.83 -8.08
C VAL A 68 -1.00 -9.76 -7.59
N TRP A 69 -0.12 -9.26 -8.46
CA TRP A 69 0.88 -8.25 -8.12
C TRP A 69 0.23 -6.95 -7.62
N LYS A 70 -0.74 -6.42 -8.38
CA LYS A 70 -1.51 -5.23 -7.99
C LYS A 70 -2.27 -5.45 -6.68
N TYR A 71 -2.87 -6.61 -6.52
CA TYR A 71 -3.64 -6.97 -5.33
C TYR A 71 -2.76 -7.01 -4.07
N GLU A 72 -1.63 -7.71 -4.09
CA GLU A 72 -0.75 -7.82 -2.93
C GLU A 72 -0.04 -6.51 -2.60
N HIS A 73 0.36 -5.71 -3.59
CA HIS A 73 0.83 -4.35 -3.32
C HIS A 73 -0.22 -3.49 -2.63
N LEU A 74 -1.47 -3.52 -3.09
CA LEU A 74 -2.53 -2.73 -2.46
C LEU A 74 -2.81 -3.17 -1.02
N ARG A 75 -2.76 -4.47 -0.74
CA ARG A 75 -2.84 -5.00 0.64
C ARG A 75 -1.67 -4.52 1.48
N GLN A 76 -0.46 -4.57 0.93
CA GLN A 76 0.75 -4.11 1.60
C GLN A 76 0.67 -2.61 1.93
N PHE A 77 0.24 -1.76 0.99
CA PHE A 77 0.01 -0.33 1.22
C PHE A 77 -1.00 -0.08 2.34
N CYS A 78 -2.14 -0.78 2.33
CA CYS A 78 -3.14 -0.63 3.40
C CYS A 78 -2.59 -1.07 4.75
N MET A 79 -1.76 -2.12 4.79
CA MET A 79 -1.15 -2.59 6.03
C MET A 79 -0.17 -1.56 6.60
N GLU A 80 0.74 -1.02 5.78
CA GLU A 80 1.70 0.01 6.20
C GLU A 80 1.03 1.34 6.58
N LEU A 81 -0.06 1.70 5.89
CA LEU A 81 -0.82 2.92 6.17
C LEU A 81 -1.46 2.93 7.57
N ASN A 82 -1.68 1.75 8.18
CA ASN A 82 -2.07 1.69 9.61
C ASN A 82 -1.03 2.37 10.51
N GLY A 83 0.26 2.33 10.14
CA GLY A 83 1.32 3.03 10.86
C GLY A 83 1.10 4.55 10.87
N LEU A 84 0.75 5.13 9.72
CA LEU A 84 0.39 6.55 9.63
C LEU A 84 -0.88 6.85 10.44
N ALA A 85 -1.91 6.01 10.34
CA ALA A 85 -3.14 6.19 11.10
C ALA A 85 -2.89 6.19 12.62
N VAL A 86 -1.98 5.35 13.13
CA VAL A 86 -1.56 5.36 14.54
C VAL A 86 -0.84 6.65 14.91
N ARG A 87 0.06 7.17 14.06
CA ARG A 87 0.74 8.46 14.32
C ARG A 87 -0.26 9.62 14.33
N LEU A 88 -1.21 9.63 13.38
CA LEU A 88 -2.26 10.65 13.29
C LEU A 88 -3.14 10.71 14.53
N GLN A 89 -3.44 9.59 15.20
CA GLN A 89 -4.29 9.58 16.41
C GLN A 89 -3.78 10.46 17.56
N LYS A 90 -2.50 10.87 17.53
CA LYS A 90 -1.93 11.79 18.52
C LYS A 90 -2.43 13.23 18.37
N GLU A 91 -2.77 13.65 17.15
CA GLU A 91 -3.09 15.06 16.81
C GLU A 91 -4.43 15.21 16.07
N CYS A 92 -4.83 14.20 15.29
CA CYS A 92 -6.07 14.16 14.52
C CYS A 92 -7.20 13.58 15.38
N SER A 93 -8.16 14.42 15.71
CA SER A 93 -9.32 14.11 16.55
C SER A 93 -10.60 14.66 15.93
N PRO A 94 -11.78 14.22 16.37
CA PRO A 94 -13.05 14.81 15.91
C PRO A 94 -13.19 16.31 16.20
N SER A 95 -12.41 16.85 17.13
CA SER A 95 -12.39 18.28 17.45
C SER A 95 -11.44 19.08 16.56
N THR A 96 -10.33 18.49 16.12
CA THR A 96 -9.31 19.17 15.30
C THR A 96 -9.61 19.05 13.81
N CYS A 97 -10.03 17.86 13.37
CA CYS A 97 -10.37 17.56 11.98
C CYS A 97 -11.79 17.01 11.90
N THR A 98 -12.77 17.92 11.99
CA THR A 98 -14.21 17.60 12.00
C THR A 98 -14.71 16.96 10.71
N GLN A 99 -13.99 17.19 9.60
CA GLN A 99 -14.30 16.68 8.26
C GLN A 99 -13.04 16.13 7.59
N MET A 100 -13.23 15.17 6.69
CA MET A 100 -12.14 14.63 5.86
C MET A 100 -11.91 15.53 4.64
N THR A 101 -10.94 16.43 4.74
CA THR A 101 -10.51 17.35 3.67
C THR A 101 -9.04 17.15 3.35
N ALA A 102 -8.63 17.60 2.16
CA ALA A 102 -7.22 17.80 1.81
C ALA A 102 -6.92 19.26 1.45
N THR A 103 -7.87 19.93 0.81
CA THR A 103 -7.84 21.37 0.55
C THR A 103 -9.21 21.95 0.92
N ASP A 104 -9.31 23.28 1.06
CA ASP A 104 -10.56 23.95 1.43
C ASP A 104 -11.66 23.87 0.35
N GLN A 105 -11.35 23.28 -0.81
CA GLN A 105 -12.27 23.23 -1.96
C GLN A 105 -13.22 22.03 -1.93
N TRP A 106 -12.79 20.90 -1.33
CA TRP A 106 -13.53 19.64 -1.46
C TRP A 106 -13.53 18.84 -0.16
N ILE A 107 -14.70 18.33 0.20
CA ILE A 107 -14.90 17.41 1.32
C ILE A 107 -15.04 15.98 0.78
N PHE A 108 -14.30 15.05 1.39
CA PHE A 108 -14.39 13.64 1.04
C PHE A 108 -15.48 12.95 1.87
N LEU A 109 -16.57 12.54 1.20
CA LEU A 109 -17.63 11.77 1.82
C LEU A 109 -17.21 10.31 2.08
N CYS A 110 -17.60 9.79 3.24
CA CYS A 110 -17.27 8.45 3.70
C CYS A 110 -18.25 7.40 3.15
N ALA A 111 -17.72 6.42 2.42
CA ALA A 111 -18.48 5.35 1.78
C ALA A 111 -18.81 4.16 2.70
N ALA A 112 -18.40 4.19 3.98
CA ALA A 112 -18.73 3.14 4.95
C ALA A 112 -20.20 3.17 5.39
N HIS A 113 -20.93 4.23 5.04
CA HIS A 113 -22.33 4.44 5.39
C HIS A 113 -23.23 4.14 4.20
N LYS A 114 -24.49 3.73 4.47
CA LYS A 114 -25.50 3.44 3.43
C LYS A 114 -25.65 4.59 2.43
N THR A 115 -25.69 5.81 2.95
CA THR A 115 -25.60 7.05 2.19
C THR A 115 -24.27 7.71 2.54
N PRO A 116 -23.42 8.03 1.55
CA PRO A 116 -22.15 8.70 1.82
C PRO A 116 -22.38 9.98 2.64
N LYS A 117 -21.64 10.11 3.74
CA LYS A 117 -21.77 11.26 4.65
C LYS A 117 -20.40 11.74 5.11
N GLU A 118 -20.39 12.94 5.66
CA GLU A 118 -19.21 13.51 6.28
C GLU A 118 -18.82 12.73 7.54
N CYS A 119 -17.52 12.60 7.75
CA CYS A 119 -16.94 12.01 8.95
C CYS A 119 -15.73 12.85 9.35
N PRO A 120 -15.43 12.92 10.66
CA PRO A 120 -14.13 13.35 11.13
C PRO A 120 -13.01 12.62 10.39
N ALA A 121 -11.91 13.31 10.13
CA ALA A 121 -10.83 12.75 9.30
C ALA A 121 -10.23 11.46 9.89
N ILE A 122 -10.12 11.39 11.22
CA ILE A 122 -9.62 10.17 11.89
C ILE A 122 -10.59 8.98 11.75
N ASP A 123 -11.90 9.24 11.82
CA ASP A 123 -12.92 8.21 11.65
C ASP A 123 -13.02 7.78 10.18
N TYR A 124 -12.91 8.73 9.24
CA TYR A 124 -12.80 8.44 7.83
C TYR A 124 -11.60 7.52 7.53
N THR A 125 -10.45 7.81 8.13
CA THR A 125 -9.22 7.03 7.98
C THR A 125 -9.44 5.59 8.45
N ARG A 126 -10.01 5.42 9.65
CA ARG A 126 -10.36 4.09 10.20
C ARG A 126 -11.35 3.35 9.30
N HIS A 127 -12.48 3.96 8.97
CA HIS A 127 -13.49 3.39 8.09
C HIS A 127 -12.93 2.98 6.72
N THR A 128 -12.00 3.76 6.18
CA THR A 128 -11.35 3.47 4.88
C THR A 128 -10.42 2.27 4.98
N LEU A 129 -9.57 2.21 6.01
CA LEU A 129 -8.65 1.09 6.24
C LEU A 129 -9.40 -0.20 6.55
N ASP A 130 -10.41 -0.15 7.42
CA ASP A 130 -11.27 -1.28 7.74
C ASP A 130 -12.06 -1.75 6.50
N GLY A 131 -12.60 -0.80 5.73
CA GLY A 131 -13.29 -1.10 4.48
C GLY A 131 -12.39 -1.74 3.42
N ALA A 132 -11.13 -1.27 3.32
CA ALA A 132 -10.13 -1.86 2.43
C ALA A 132 -9.75 -3.28 2.89
N ALA A 133 -9.51 -3.48 4.19
CA ALA A 133 -9.20 -4.79 4.76
C ALA A 133 -10.37 -5.78 4.55
N CYS A 134 -11.61 -5.36 4.83
CA CYS A 134 -12.80 -6.17 4.61
C CYS A 134 -12.96 -6.56 3.13
N LEU A 135 -12.77 -5.62 2.21
CA LEU A 135 -12.89 -5.88 0.78
C LEU A 135 -11.80 -6.82 0.27
N LEU A 136 -10.54 -6.51 0.56
CA LEU A 136 -9.37 -7.24 0.03
C LEU A 136 -9.24 -8.64 0.63
N ASN A 137 -9.78 -8.90 1.82
CA ASN A 137 -9.82 -10.23 2.42
C ASN A 137 -11.18 -10.93 2.24
N SER A 138 -12.09 -10.38 1.42
CA SER A 138 -13.41 -10.99 1.19
C SER A 138 -13.33 -12.13 0.19
N ASN A 139 -13.65 -13.36 0.61
CA ASN A 139 -13.75 -14.52 -0.29
C ASN A 139 -14.80 -14.34 -1.41
N LYS A 140 -15.75 -13.40 -1.26
CA LYS A 140 -16.73 -13.07 -2.31
C LYS A 140 -16.08 -12.34 -3.48
N TYR A 141 -15.14 -11.43 -3.21
CA TYR A 141 -14.52 -10.59 -4.22
C TYR A 141 -13.12 -11.07 -4.59
N PHE A 142 -12.38 -11.64 -3.64
CA PHE A 142 -11.03 -12.17 -3.81
C PHE A 142 -11.00 -13.60 -3.23
N PRO A 143 -11.55 -14.60 -3.94
CA PRO A 143 -11.63 -15.99 -3.45
C PRO A 143 -10.28 -16.70 -3.39
N SER A 144 -9.26 -16.16 -4.07
CA SER A 144 -7.90 -16.69 -4.09
C SER A 144 -6.92 -15.53 -4.00
N ARG A 145 -5.73 -15.80 -3.47
CA ARG A 145 -4.58 -14.87 -3.44
C ARG A 145 -3.56 -15.13 -4.54
N VAL A 146 -3.60 -16.31 -5.15
CA VAL A 146 -2.68 -16.73 -6.22
C VAL A 146 -3.32 -16.62 -7.60
N SER A 147 -4.63 -16.33 -7.68
CA SER A 147 -5.36 -16.13 -8.92
C SER A 147 -6.43 -15.07 -8.71
N ILE A 148 -6.25 -13.89 -9.32
CA ILE A 148 -7.16 -12.76 -9.19
C ILE A 148 -7.98 -12.64 -10.47
N LYS A 149 -9.31 -12.58 -10.32
CA LYS A 149 -10.21 -12.37 -11.45
C LYS A 149 -10.13 -10.92 -11.93
N GLU A 150 -10.27 -10.69 -13.23
CA GLU A 150 -10.28 -9.35 -13.80
C GLU A 150 -11.37 -8.44 -13.19
N SER A 151 -12.56 -9.01 -12.95
CA SER A 151 -13.65 -8.29 -12.27
C SER A 151 -13.29 -7.84 -10.84
N SER A 152 -12.33 -8.50 -10.19
CA SER A 152 -11.81 -8.10 -8.89
C SER A 152 -10.77 -6.99 -9.01
N VAL A 153 -9.94 -7.01 -10.06
CA VAL A 153 -8.94 -5.96 -10.36
C VAL A 153 -9.61 -4.60 -10.54
N THR A 154 -10.78 -4.54 -11.19
CA THR A 154 -11.54 -3.28 -11.37
C THR A 154 -11.90 -2.57 -10.06
N LYS A 155 -11.95 -3.31 -8.94
CA LYS A 155 -12.26 -2.76 -7.61
C LYS A 155 -11.06 -2.04 -6.99
N LEU A 156 -9.84 -2.38 -7.38
CA LEU A 156 -8.61 -1.86 -6.78
C LEU A 156 -8.51 -0.33 -6.90
N GLY A 157 -8.86 0.24 -8.06
CA GLY A 157 -8.83 1.70 -8.27
C GLY A 157 -9.71 2.48 -7.28
N SER A 158 -10.88 1.92 -6.92
CA SER A 158 -11.78 2.55 -5.92
C SER A 158 -11.19 2.58 -4.51
N VAL A 159 -10.40 1.57 -4.17
CA VAL A 159 -9.67 1.52 -2.89
C VAL A 159 -8.49 2.48 -2.96
N CYS A 160 -7.74 2.49 -4.06
CA CYS A 160 -6.60 3.39 -4.25
C CYS A 160 -7.00 4.86 -4.05
N ARG A 161 -8.09 5.30 -4.68
CA ARG A 161 -8.59 6.69 -4.51
C ARG A 161 -8.90 7.03 -3.06
N ARG A 162 -9.47 6.10 -2.28
CA ARG A 162 -9.81 6.33 -0.88
C ARG A 162 -8.59 6.34 0.02
N VAL A 163 -7.66 5.42 -0.23
CA VAL A 163 -6.34 5.36 0.43
C VAL A 163 -5.57 6.66 0.18
N TYR A 164 -5.55 7.16 -1.05
CA TYR A 164 -4.85 8.39 -1.40
C TYR A 164 -5.35 9.63 -0.64
N ARG A 165 -6.65 9.71 -0.35
CA ARG A 165 -7.22 10.81 0.45
C ARG A 165 -6.61 10.89 1.85
N ILE A 166 -6.21 9.75 2.43
CA ILE A 166 -5.53 9.70 3.73
C ILE A 166 -4.15 10.35 3.63
N PHE A 167 -3.38 10.03 2.57
CA PHE A 167 -2.10 10.70 2.32
C PHE A 167 -2.29 12.21 2.13
N SER A 168 -3.26 12.62 1.32
CA SER A 168 -3.53 14.03 1.08
C SER A 168 -3.91 14.77 2.37
N HIS A 169 -4.81 14.20 3.19
CA HIS A 169 -5.17 14.78 4.48
C HIS A 169 -3.96 14.93 5.41
N ALA A 170 -3.15 13.86 5.54
CA ALA A 170 -1.95 13.89 6.35
C ALA A 170 -0.95 14.95 5.86
N TYR A 171 -0.75 15.06 4.54
CA TYR A 171 0.16 16.03 3.94
C TYR A 171 -0.25 17.48 4.20
N PHE A 172 -1.52 17.83 3.98
CA PHE A 172 -1.98 19.23 4.06
C PHE A 172 -2.33 19.69 5.48
N HIS A 173 -2.78 18.78 6.36
CA HIS A 173 -3.22 19.15 7.71
C HIS A 173 -2.28 18.67 8.83
N HIS A 174 -1.48 17.62 8.61
CA HIS A 174 -0.59 17.02 9.61
C HIS A 174 0.85 16.87 9.07
N ARG A 175 1.37 17.95 8.48
CA ARG A 175 2.56 17.92 7.64
C ARG A 175 3.78 17.27 8.29
N ARG A 176 4.06 17.61 9.56
CA ARG A 176 5.18 17.05 10.31
C ARG A 176 5.07 15.52 10.46
N ILE A 177 3.89 15.01 10.79
CA ILE A 177 3.64 13.55 10.91
C ILE A 177 3.83 12.88 9.56
N PHE A 178 3.33 13.50 8.48
CA PHE A 178 3.49 12.99 7.12
C PHE A 178 4.97 12.91 6.73
N ASP A 179 5.74 14.00 6.88
CA ASP A 179 7.14 14.04 6.47
C ASP A 179 8.01 13.04 7.26
N GLU A 180 7.80 12.92 8.58
CA GLU A 180 8.49 11.92 9.41
C GLU A 180 8.17 10.49 8.95
N PHE A 181 6.89 10.21 8.68
CA PHE A 181 6.48 8.89 8.22
C PHE A 181 7.00 8.58 6.81
N GLU A 182 6.97 9.55 5.91
CA GLU A 182 7.42 9.40 4.52
C GLU A 182 8.94 9.24 4.43
N ALA A 183 9.71 9.99 5.23
CA ALA A 183 11.17 9.86 5.29
C ALA A 183 11.62 8.47 5.77
N GLU A 184 10.81 7.81 6.59
CA GLU A 184 11.10 6.45 7.08
C GLU A 184 10.62 5.35 6.11
N THR A 185 9.49 5.56 5.44
CA THR A 185 8.77 4.47 4.77
C THR A 185 8.68 4.59 3.26
N TYR A 186 8.80 5.80 2.71
CA TYR A 186 8.56 6.14 1.30
C TYR A 186 7.18 5.68 0.80
N LEU A 187 6.20 5.56 1.71
CA LEU A 187 4.94 4.88 1.41
C LEU A 187 4.09 5.66 0.41
N CYS A 188 3.97 6.97 0.58
CA CYS A 188 3.22 7.82 -0.35
C CYS A 188 3.92 7.85 -1.70
N HIS A 189 5.25 7.95 -1.74
CA HIS A 189 6.04 7.92 -2.97
C HIS A 189 5.83 6.62 -3.75
N ARG A 190 6.01 5.47 -3.08
CA ARG A 190 5.75 4.15 -3.67
C ARG A 190 4.30 4.01 -4.13
N PHE A 191 3.34 4.47 -3.34
CA PHE A 191 1.93 4.39 -3.68
C PHE A 191 1.61 5.23 -4.93
N THR A 192 2.11 6.46 -5.01
CA THR A 192 1.92 7.36 -6.16
C THR A 192 2.54 6.79 -7.43
N HIS A 193 3.75 6.23 -7.34
CA HIS A 193 4.37 5.55 -8.48
C HIS A 193 3.53 4.33 -8.90
N PHE A 194 3.07 3.50 -7.96
CA PHE A 194 2.24 2.32 -8.24
C PHE A 194 0.93 2.67 -8.96
N VAL A 195 0.16 3.65 -8.46
CA VAL A 195 -1.12 4.00 -9.09
C VAL A 195 -0.94 4.64 -10.47
N THR A 196 0.19 5.32 -10.70
CA THR A 196 0.54 5.92 -12.00
C THR A 196 0.99 4.85 -12.99
N LYS A 197 1.90 3.96 -12.59
CA LYS A 197 2.43 2.84 -13.40
C LYS A 197 1.31 1.94 -13.92
N TYR A 198 0.30 1.67 -13.09
CA TYR A 198 -0.81 0.78 -13.44
C TYR A 198 -2.12 1.50 -13.81
N ASN A 199 -2.08 2.83 -14.03
CA ASN A 199 -3.22 3.65 -14.38
C ASN A 199 -4.47 3.41 -13.50
N LEU A 200 -4.26 3.23 -12.18
CA LEU A 200 -5.34 2.97 -11.21
C LEU A 200 -6.04 4.26 -10.77
N MET A 201 -5.40 5.40 -10.99
CA MET A 201 -5.89 6.73 -10.69
C MET A 201 -5.41 7.73 -11.75
N SER A 202 -6.26 8.68 -12.10
CA SER A 202 -5.89 9.77 -13.02
C SER A 202 -4.95 10.75 -12.34
N LYS A 203 -3.99 11.30 -13.09
CA LYS A 203 -2.94 12.20 -12.57
C LYS A 203 -3.51 13.47 -11.95
N GLU A 204 -4.66 13.96 -12.41
CA GLU A 204 -5.32 15.16 -11.86
C GLU A 204 -5.84 14.93 -10.44
N ASN A 205 -6.01 13.68 -10.01
CA ASN A 205 -6.40 13.35 -8.64
C ASN A 205 -5.19 13.28 -7.69
N LEU A 206 -3.96 13.34 -8.20
CA LEU A 206 -2.72 13.23 -7.44
C LEU A 206 -2.24 14.62 -6.99
N ILE A 207 -2.83 15.13 -5.92
CA ILE A 207 -2.59 16.48 -5.41
C ILE A 207 -1.39 16.63 -4.47
N VAL A 208 -0.84 15.52 -3.98
CA VAL A 208 0.39 15.53 -3.18
C VAL A 208 1.58 15.61 -4.16
N PRO A 209 2.44 16.64 -4.07
CA PRO A 209 3.57 16.82 -4.98
C PRO A 209 4.67 15.82 -4.61
N ILE A 210 4.56 14.63 -5.17
CA ILE A 210 5.58 13.59 -5.12
C ILE A 210 6.31 13.63 -6.46
N ASN A 211 7.63 13.81 -6.43
CA ASN A 211 8.47 13.68 -7.61
C ASN A 211 8.50 12.21 -8.05
N VAL A 212 7.55 11.82 -8.88
CA VAL A 212 7.63 10.58 -9.66
C VAL A 212 8.59 10.91 -10.79
N GLY A 213 9.82 10.38 -10.73
CA GLY A 213 10.87 10.70 -11.70
C GLY A 213 10.36 10.68 -13.14
N GLU A 214 10.71 11.72 -13.91
CA GLU A 214 10.31 11.95 -15.31
C GLU A 214 10.94 10.93 -16.29
N ASN A 215 10.71 9.63 -16.07
CA ASN A 215 11.11 8.57 -16.99
C ASN A 215 9.90 7.80 -17.55
N ALA A 216 8.72 8.41 -17.58
CA ALA A 216 7.68 8.02 -18.52
C ALA A 216 8.01 8.72 -19.85
N ALA A 217 8.52 7.94 -20.81
CA ALA A 217 8.85 8.39 -22.15
C ALA A 217 7.76 9.32 -22.74
N PRO A 218 8.15 10.38 -23.48
CA PRO A 218 7.19 11.23 -24.16
C PRO A 218 6.40 10.37 -25.14
N GLY A 219 5.07 10.53 -25.11
CA GLY A 219 4.16 9.83 -25.99
C GLY A 219 4.61 9.94 -27.45
N GLU A 220 4.50 8.82 -28.15
CA GLU A 220 4.46 8.84 -29.61
C GLU A 220 3.28 9.73 -30.01
N SER A 221 3.64 10.91 -30.54
CA SER A 221 2.73 11.84 -31.16
C SER A 221 2.17 11.23 -32.43
N GLU A 222 0.88 11.48 -32.64
CA GLU A 222 0.13 11.44 -33.89
C GLU A 222 0.97 11.37 -35.18
N ALA A 223 0.72 10.31 -35.96
CA ALA A 223 0.64 10.33 -37.42
C ALA A 223 -0.34 9.23 -37.86
#